data_AF-A0A5E4P5B8-F1
#
_entry.id   AF-A0A5E4P5B8-F1
#
_cell.length_a   1.000
_cell.length_b   1.000
_cell.length_c   1.000
_cell.angle_alpha   90.00
_cell.angle_beta   90.00
_cell.angle_gamma   90.00
#
_symmetry.space_group_name_H-M   'P 1'
#
loop_
_entity.id
_entity.type
_entity.pdbx_description
1 polymer ?
#
loop_
_entity_poly.entity_id
_entity_poly.type
_entity_poly.pdbx_seq_one_letter_code
_entity_poly.pdbx_strand_id
1 'polypeptide(L)'
;MQKLDVDRRHLNVLADAMCMEGVIKSVGRHGLSGEKASILARAAFEETIKHLINAAIKGEEDKLVGVTENIIVGQYIPVGTGIVKLSMQRKK
;
A
#
# COMPACT_ATOMS: atom_id res chain seq x y z
N MET A 1 24.90 13.80 15.90
CA MET A 1 23.94 12.74 15.49
C MET A 1 23.29 12.20 16.75
N GLN A 2 21.96 12.26 16.86
CA GLN A 2 21.26 11.61 17.97
C GLN A 2 21.54 10.11 17.92
N LYS A 3 22.00 9.55 19.04
CA LYS A 3 22.37 8.14 19.17
C LYS A 3 21.11 7.31 19.39
N LEU A 4 20.27 7.23 18.36
CA LEU A 4 19.14 6.30 18.32
C LEU A 4 19.66 4.96 17.78
N ASP A 5 19.42 3.88 18.51
CA ASP A 5 19.73 2.54 18.02
C ASP A 5 18.58 2.06 17.13
N VAL A 6 18.87 1.78 15.86
CA VAL A 6 17.92 1.29 14.86
C VAL A 6 18.43 -0.04 14.34
N ASP A 7 17.62 -1.08 14.49
CA ASP A 7 17.96 -2.41 13.99
C ASP A 7 18.18 -2.36 12.46
N ARG A 8 19.28 -2.97 12.00
CA ARG A 8 19.69 -2.98 10.59
C ARG A 8 18.62 -3.52 9.65
N ARG A 9 17.70 -4.37 10.12
CA ARG A 9 16.59 -4.91 9.32
C ARG A 9 15.67 -3.80 8.80
N HIS A 10 15.42 -2.74 9.58
CA HIS A 10 14.60 -1.61 9.11
C HIS A 10 15.30 -0.83 7.99
N LEU A 11 16.61 -0.66 8.12
CA LEU A 11 17.43 0.01 7.09
C LEU A 11 17.48 -0.82 5.81
N ASN A 12 17.65 -2.14 5.93
CA ASN A 12 17.69 -3.05 4.79
C ASN A 12 16.33 -3.09 4.07
N VAL A 13 15.22 -3.22 4.79
CA VAL A 13 13.87 -3.21 4.18
C VAL A 13 13.59 -1.89 3.47
N LEU A 14 14.02 -0.76 4.03
CA LEU A 14 13.89 0.54 3.37
C LEU A 14 14.75 0.61 2.10
N ALA A 15 15.99 0.16 2.16
CA ALA A 15 16.90 0.15 1.02
C ALA A 15 16.38 -0.76 -0.11
N ASP A 16 15.87 -1.96 0.24
CA ASP A 16 15.26 -2.89 -0.70
C ASP A 16 14.03 -2.27 -1.36
N ALA A 17 13.13 -1.65 -0.58
CA ALA A 17 11.96 -0.96 -1.11
C ALA A 17 12.34 0.16 -2.09
N MET A 18 13.42 0.90 -1.82
CA MET A 18 13.90 1.97 -2.71
C MET A 18 14.58 1.46 -3.98
N CYS A 19 15.11 0.24 -4.01
CA CYS A 19 16.01 -0.24 -5.09
C CYS A 19 15.49 -1.47 -5.85
N MET A 20 14.36 -2.07 -5.46
CA MET A 20 13.89 -3.35 -6.01
C MET A 20 13.58 -3.35 -7.52
N GLU A 21 13.34 -2.19 -8.14
CA GLU A 21 13.01 -2.06 -9.56
C GLU A 21 14.22 -1.77 -10.45
N GLY A 22 15.44 -1.82 -9.90
CA GLY A 22 16.67 -1.53 -10.65
C GLY A 22 16.97 -0.04 -10.85
N VAL A 23 16.15 0.84 -10.26
CA VAL A 23 16.36 2.29 -10.16
C VAL A 23 16.12 2.75 -8.72
N ILE A 24 16.83 3.79 -8.27
CA ILE A 24 16.65 4.33 -6.92
C ILE A 24 15.41 5.22 -6.90
N LYS A 25 14.41 4.83 -6.09
CA LYS A 25 13.18 5.59 -5.90
C LYS A 25 13.22 6.46 -4.66
N SER A 26 12.67 7.67 -4.77
CA SER A 26 12.53 8.57 -3.63
C SER A 26 11.42 8.12 -2.68
N VAL A 27 11.61 8.34 -1.37
CA VAL A 27 10.54 8.18 -0.38
C VAL A 27 9.66 9.42 -0.44
N GLY A 28 8.52 9.33 -1.13
CA GLY A 28 7.59 10.44 -1.27
C GLY A 28 6.67 10.32 -2.48
N ARG A 29 6.01 11.43 -2.82
CA ARG A 29 5.00 11.51 -3.89
C ARG A 29 5.52 11.24 -5.30
N HIS A 30 6.82 11.45 -5.54
CA HIS A 30 7.47 11.23 -6.84
C HIS A 30 8.18 9.86 -6.92
N GLY A 31 8.01 9.00 -5.91
CA GLY A 31 8.55 7.65 -5.91
C GLY A 31 7.56 6.71 -5.24
N LEU A 32 7.98 6.06 -4.14
CA LEU A 32 7.26 4.94 -3.53
C LEU A 32 5.78 5.20 -3.20
N SER A 33 5.43 6.44 -2.79
CA SER A 33 4.05 6.75 -2.39
C SER A 33 3.15 7.09 -3.59
N GLY A 34 3.73 7.62 -4.68
CA GLY A 34 2.98 8.04 -5.87
C GLY A 34 2.62 6.89 -6.82
N GLU A 35 3.38 5.80 -6.78
CA GLU A 35 3.20 4.64 -7.65
C GLU A 35 2.27 3.56 -7.07
N LYS A 36 1.57 3.85 -5.98
CA LYS A 36 0.56 2.92 -5.45
C LYS A 36 -0.45 2.57 -6.54
N ALA A 37 -0.67 1.27 -6.73
CA ALA A 37 -1.58 0.78 -7.76
C ALA A 37 -3.04 1.18 -7.49
N SER A 38 -3.46 1.23 -6.22
CA SER A 38 -4.83 1.58 -5.86
C SER A 38 -5.14 3.06 -6.13
N ILE A 39 -6.32 3.31 -6.68
CA ILE A 39 -6.86 4.65 -6.96
C ILE A 39 -7.17 5.33 -5.63
N LEU A 40 -7.85 4.61 -4.73
CA LEU A 40 -8.21 5.12 -3.40
C LEU A 40 -6.97 5.41 -2.55
N ALA A 41 -5.95 4.55 -2.63
CA ALA A 41 -4.70 4.74 -1.90
C ALA A 41 -3.89 5.95 -2.41
N ARG A 42 -3.88 6.22 -3.73
CA ARG A 42 -3.30 7.44 -4.29
C ARG A 42 -4.07 8.69 -3.86
N ALA A 43 -5.40 8.66 -4.02
CA ALA A 43 -6.27 9.78 -3.69
C ALA A 43 -6.25 10.17 -2.19
N ALA A 44 -5.95 9.22 -1.30
CA ALA A 44 -5.83 9.45 0.14
C ALA A 44 -4.51 10.12 0.56
N PHE A 45 -3.46 10.06 -0.25
CA PHE A 45 -2.14 10.58 0.14
C PHE A 45 -1.91 12.03 -0.29
N GLU A 46 -2.57 12.51 -1.36
CA GLU A 46 -2.57 13.91 -1.86
C GLU A 46 -3.39 13.99 -3.16
N GLU A 47 -3.63 15.21 -3.71
CA GLU A 47 -4.25 15.43 -5.04
C GLU A 47 -5.56 14.63 -5.31
N THR A 48 -6.39 14.44 -4.29
CA THR A 48 -7.56 13.52 -4.27
C THR A 48 -8.45 13.63 -5.51
N ILE A 49 -8.94 14.83 -5.83
CA ILE A 49 -9.86 15.06 -6.95
C ILE A 49 -9.21 14.70 -8.29
N LYS A 50 -7.94 15.06 -8.49
CA LYS A 50 -7.21 14.79 -9.72
C LYS A 50 -7.04 13.28 -9.94
N HIS A 51 -6.73 12.53 -8.90
CA HIS A 51 -6.63 11.07 -9.00
C HIS A 51 -7.97 10.42 -9.34
N LEU A 52 -9.07 10.83 -8.71
CA LEU A 52 -10.40 10.29 -8.99
C LEU A 52 -10.89 10.62 -10.40
N ILE A 53 -10.73 11.87 -10.87
CA ILE A 53 -11.13 12.26 -12.22
C ILE A 53 -10.34 11.48 -13.28
N ASN A 54 -9.02 11.39 -13.13
CA ASN A 54 -8.19 10.67 -14.09
C ASN A 54 -8.53 9.18 -14.16
N ALA A 55 -8.81 8.56 -13.01
CA ALA A 55 -9.26 7.18 -12.94
C ALA A 55 -10.63 6.99 -13.62
N ALA A 56 -11.58 7.90 -13.39
CA ALA A 56 -12.90 7.86 -14.02
C ALA A 56 -12.83 8.00 -15.55
N ILE A 57 -12.00 8.92 -16.06
CA ILE A 57 -11.80 9.12 -17.51
C ILE A 57 -11.22 7.85 -18.16
N LYS A 58 -10.30 7.18 -17.47
CA LYS A 58 -9.64 5.96 -17.97
C LYS A 58 -10.43 4.68 -17.72
N GLY A 59 -11.50 4.74 -16.92
CA GLY A 59 -12.22 3.55 -16.46
C GLY A 59 -11.35 2.63 -15.59
N GLU A 60 -10.44 3.18 -14.79
CA GLU A 60 -9.62 2.37 -13.86
C GLU A 60 -10.51 1.77 -12.77
N GLU A 61 -10.27 0.50 -12.42
CA GLU A 61 -10.95 -0.20 -11.32
C GLU A 61 -10.00 -0.46 -10.16
N ASP A 62 -10.47 -0.26 -8.93
CA ASP A 62 -9.68 -0.58 -7.73
C ASP A 62 -9.97 -2.01 -7.28
N LYS A 63 -8.92 -2.84 -7.21
CA LYS A 63 -9.03 -4.26 -6.83
C LYS A 63 -9.09 -4.48 -5.32
N LEU A 64 -8.96 -3.43 -4.50
CA LEU A 64 -9.04 -3.53 -3.04
C LEU A 64 -8.08 -4.58 -2.47
N VAL A 65 -6.81 -4.55 -2.90
CA VAL A 65 -5.79 -5.54 -2.50
C VAL A 65 -4.86 -5.05 -1.39
N GLY A 66 -4.74 -3.74 -1.23
CA GLY A 66 -3.87 -3.10 -0.25
C GLY A 66 -4.60 -2.67 1.02
N VAL A 67 -3.84 -2.14 1.96
CA VAL A 67 -4.34 -1.80 3.30
C VAL A 67 -5.20 -0.54 3.27
N THR A 68 -4.78 0.52 2.58
CA THR A 68 -5.42 1.84 2.64
C THR A 68 -6.83 1.81 2.07
N GLU A 69 -6.99 1.20 0.90
CA GLU A 69 -8.27 1.13 0.19
C GLU A 69 -9.28 0.22 0.91
N ASN A 70 -8.83 -0.88 1.50
CA ASN A 70 -9.71 -1.73 2.32
C ASN A 70 -10.17 -1.02 3.60
N ILE A 71 -9.31 -0.21 4.23
CA ILE A 71 -9.71 0.62 5.38
C ILE A 71 -10.78 1.63 4.97
N ILE A 72 -10.59 2.33 3.86
CA ILE A 72 -11.53 3.34 3.37
C ILE A 72 -12.91 2.73 3.10
N VAL A 73 -12.96 1.54 2.50
CA VAL A 73 -14.21 0.84 2.16
C VAL A 73 -14.82 0.11 3.39
N GLY A 74 -14.06 -0.08 4.46
CA GLY A 74 -14.51 -0.77 5.68
C GLY A 74 -14.48 -2.30 5.57
N GLN A 75 -13.59 -2.84 4.73
CA GLN A 75 -13.36 -4.28 4.58
C GLN A 75 -12.20 -4.76 5.45
N TYR A 76 -12.09 -6.08 5.63
CA TYR A 76 -10.93 -6.69 6.29
C TYR A 76 -9.66 -6.42 5.47
N ILE A 77 -8.62 -5.92 6.14
CA ILE A 77 -7.31 -5.69 5.50
C ILE A 77 -6.49 -6.99 5.42
N PRO A 78 -5.75 -7.24 4.33
CA PRO A 78 -4.95 -8.45 4.18
C PRO A 78 -3.59 -8.35 4.91
N VAL A 79 -3.61 -7.99 6.20
CA VAL A 79 -2.43 -7.95 7.06
C VAL A 79 -2.76 -8.50 8.45
N GLY A 80 -1.78 -9.13 9.10
CA GLY A 80 -1.95 -9.72 10.43
C GLY A 80 -3.04 -10.79 10.44
N THR A 81 -4.04 -10.62 11.31
CA THR A 81 -5.16 -11.56 11.45
C THR A 81 -6.04 -11.65 10.20
N GLY A 82 -6.08 -10.60 9.38
CA GLY A 82 -6.88 -10.58 8.14
C GLY A 82 -6.32 -11.47 7.01
N ILE A 83 -5.11 -12.01 7.16
CA ILE A 83 -4.53 -12.98 6.21
C ILE A 83 -5.14 -14.38 6.41
N VAL A 84 -5.67 -14.67 7.60
CA VAL A 84 -6.15 -16.00 7.96
C VAL A 84 -7.63 -16.14 7.64
N LYS A 85 -7.99 -17.12 6.80
CA LYS A 85 -9.37 -17.49 6.54
C LYS A 85 -9.79 -18.64 7.44
N LEU A 86 -10.75 -18.38 8.34
CA LEU A 86 -11.34 -19.42 9.17
C LEU A 86 -12.32 -20.25 8.33
N SER A 87 -12.22 -21.57 8.43
CA SER A 87 -13.19 -22.50 7.85
C SER A 87 -13.58 -23.55 8.87
N MET A 88 -14.88 -23.85 8.96
CA MET A 88 -15.41 -24.87 9.87
C MET A 88 -15.90 -26.05 9.04
N GLN A 89 -15.25 -27.21 9.19
CA GLN A 89 -15.71 -28.45 8.58
C GLN A 89 -16.66 -29.17 9.54
N ARG A 90 -17.91 -29.35 9.10
CA ARG A 90 -18.89 -30.12 9.86
C ARG A 90 -18.63 -31.60 9.62
N LYS A 91 -18.20 -32.33 10.66
CA LYS A 91 -18.14 -33.80 10.60
C LYS A 91 -19.54 -34.34 10.38
N LYS A 92 -19.70 -35.20 9.35
CA LYS A 92 -20.86 -36.07 9.18
C LYS A 92 -20.84 -37.17 10.22
#